data_AF-A0A958G6I6-F1
#
_entry.id   AF-A0A958G6I6-F1
#
_cell.length_a   1.000
_cell.length_b   1.000
_cell.length_c   1.000
_cell.angle_alpha   90.00
_cell.angle_beta   90.00
_cell.angle_gamma   90.00
#
_symmetry.space_group_name_H-M   'P 1'
#
loop_
_entity.id
_entity.type
_entity.pdbx_description
1 polymer ?
#
loop_
_entity_poly.entity_id
_entity_poly.type
_entity_poly.pdbx_seq_one_letter_code
_entity_poly.pdbx_strand_id
1 'polypeptide(L)'
;MANNLVAVSGDVNAMFYNPAVLAQMCEAQWTANYVDHLLDFQAGQLLYGRKSARFGTVGLGLLYFNYGDFEETNSFGEPTGRDFSASEFAFGLSVSNQLGEGFDYGLNLKLIYSSLDEYNASGLALDGGIIYSPEFIDNFQFGVSVSNLGFITSSYTGADEKMPLYVRLGFSKRLAHLPLLFTASLNDLTLGNEETFDIVKRFSLGGEFDISEIVKFRIGYDNSINQSVKPLNGRS
;
A
#
# COMPACT_ATOMS: atom_id res chain seq x y z
N MET A 1 -4.98 8.65 -7.06
CA MET A 1 -5.22 7.73 -8.19
C MET A 1 -5.78 6.39 -7.68
N ALA A 2 -6.70 6.41 -6.71
CA ALA A 2 -7.34 5.22 -6.13
C ALA A 2 -6.39 4.02 -5.86
N ASN A 3 -5.36 4.25 -5.02
CA ASN A 3 -4.32 3.25 -4.65
C ASN A 3 -3.51 2.59 -5.78
N ASN A 4 -3.57 3.13 -7.01
CA ASN A 4 -2.86 2.58 -8.15
C ASN A 4 -1.49 3.26 -8.36
N LEU A 5 -0.49 2.83 -7.59
CA LEU A 5 0.87 3.38 -7.61
C LEU A 5 1.97 2.31 -7.81
N VAL A 6 1.60 1.05 -8.06
CA VAL A 6 2.52 -0.11 -8.14
C VAL A 6 3.57 0.02 -9.24
N ALA A 7 3.27 0.79 -10.30
CA ALA A 7 4.16 1.02 -11.44
C ALA A 7 4.37 2.53 -11.71
N VAL A 8 4.33 3.37 -10.67
CA VAL A 8 4.62 4.81 -10.78
C VAL A 8 5.97 5.10 -10.12
N SER A 9 7.04 5.10 -10.91
CA SER A 9 8.40 5.26 -10.40
C SER A 9 8.73 6.70 -9.99
N GLY A 10 9.64 6.86 -9.03
CA GLY A 10 10.23 8.14 -8.66
C GLY A 10 9.43 8.98 -7.66
N ASP A 11 8.33 8.48 -7.12
CA ASP A 11 7.52 9.12 -6.08
C ASP A 11 7.56 8.30 -4.79
N VAL A 12 8.06 8.90 -3.71
CA VAL A 12 8.15 8.26 -2.39
C VAL A 12 6.78 7.82 -1.84
N ASN A 13 5.67 8.43 -2.27
CA ASN A 13 4.30 8.02 -1.87
C ASN A 13 3.96 6.57 -2.24
N ALA A 14 4.66 5.98 -3.20
CA ALA A 14 4.43 4.61 -3.65
C ALA A 14 5.25 3.55 -2.88
N MET A 15 6.13 3.96 -1.94
CA MET A 15 7.10 3.08 -1.27
C MET A 15 6.46 1.84 -0.63
N PHE A 16 5.33 2.00 0.08
CA PHE A 16 4.62 0.89 0.74
C PHE A 16 3.76 0.05 -0.23
N TYR A 17 3.56 0.51 -1.46
CA TYR A 17 2.90 -0.26 -2.53
C TYR A 17 3.91 -1.09 -3.33
N ASN A 18 5.04 -0.48 -3.71
CA ASN A 18 6.14 -1.14 -4.39
C ASN A 18 7.46 -0.41 -4.04
N PRO A 19 8.37 -1.00 -3.24
CA PRO A 19 9.62 -0.33 -2.87
C PRO A 19 10.57 -0.07 -4.04
N ALA A 20 10.41 -0.75 -5.19
CA ALA A 20 11.24 -0.52 -6.38
C ALA A 20 11.09 0.89 -6.96
N VAL A 21 9.97 1.58 -6.68
CA VAL A 21 9.72 2.96 -7.15
C VAL A 21 10.82 3.94 -6.74
N LEU A 22 11.50 3.69 -5.61
CA LEU A 22 12.55 4.58 -5.13
C LEU A 22 13.82 4.52 -6.01
N ALA A 23 14.03 3.45 -6.77
CA ALA A 23 15.24 3.29 -7.59
C ALA A 23 15.39 4.42 -8.63
N GLN A 24 14.27 4.94 -9.14
CA GLN A 24 14.26 6.06 -10.11
C GLN A 24 14.11 7.45 -9.47
N MET A 25 14.12 7.58 -8.13
CA MET A 25 14.08 8.91 -7.51
C MET A 25 15.31 9.72 -7.92
N CYS A 26 15.13 10.95 -8.41
CA CYS A 26 16.24 11.82 -8.79
C CYS A 26 16.81 12.60 -7.60
N GLU A 27 15.93 13.07 -6.72
CA GLU A 27 16.25 13.96 -5.59
C GLU A 27 15.73 13.38 -4.28
N ALA A 28 16.17 13.95 -3.15
CA ALA A 28 15.60 13.60 -1.86
C ALA A 28 14.16 14.13 -1.79
N GLN A 29 13.23 13.27 -1.40
CA GLN A 29 11.81 13.61 -1.29
C GLN A 29 11.31 13.26 0.10
N TRP A 30 10.40 14.07 0.62
CA TRP A 30 9.59 13.72 1.79
C TRP A 30 8.14 14.04 1.51
N THR A 31 7.24 13.33 2.18
CA THR A 31 5.79 13.51 2.06
C THR A 31 5.16 13.22 3.42
N ALA A 32 4.20 14.03 3.80
CA ALA A 32 3.36 13.81 4.96
C ALA A 32 1.91 13.88 4.49
N ASN A 33 1.12 12.86 4.80
CA ASN A 33 -0.29 12.84 4.46
C ASN A 33 -1.07 12.47 5.71
N TYR A 34 -2.23 13.09 5.87
CA TYR A 34 -3.15 12.81 6.96
C TYR A 34 -4.56 12.84 6.40
N VAL A 35 -5.35 11.85 6.79
CA VAL A 35 -6.75 11.73 6.44
C VAL A 35 -7.51 11.59 7.74
N ASP A 36 -8.46 12.50 7.93
CA ASP A 36 -9.43 12.47 9.02
C ASP A 36 -10.79 12.15 8.41
N HIS A 37 -11.39 11.03 8.81
CA HIS A 37 -12.65 10.58 8.24
C HIS A 37 -13.82 10.87 9.18
N LEU A 38 -14.99 11.12 8.60
CA LEU A 38 -16.24 11.41 9.32
C LEU A 38 -16.77 10.27 10.20
N LEU A 39 -16.13 9.10 10.18
CA LEU A 39 -16.48 7.93 11.00
C LEU A 39 -15.41 7.71 12.07
N ASP A 40 -14.76 8.80 12.50
CA ASP A 40 -13.74 8.88 13.55
C ASP A 40 -12.46 8.06 13.32
N PHE A 41 -12.31 7.40 12.17
CA PHE A 41 -11.04 6.80 11.79
C PHE A 41 -10.08 7.83 11.21
N GLN A 42 -8.80 7.68 11.56
CA GLN A 42 -7.74 8.58 11.15
C GLN A 42 -6.58 7.78 10.56
N ALA A 43 -5.98 8.29 9.51
CA ALA A 43 -4.81 7.67 8.89
C ALA A 43 -3.73 8.71 8.63
N GLY A 44 -2.49 8.37 8.94
CA GLY A 44 -1.33 9.23 8.73
C GLY A 44 -0.20 8.47 8.04
N GLN A 45 0.56 9.16 7.19
CA GLN A 45 1.84 8.67 6.71
C GLN A 45 2.89 9.77 6.66
N LEU A 46 4.13 9.41 6.98
CA LEU A 46 5.31 10.24 6.80
C LEU A 46 6.37 9.39 6.10
N LEU A 47 6.78 9.80 4.90
CA LEU A 47 7.77 9.08 4.11
C LEU A 47 8.92 10.00 3.73
N TYR A 48 10.11 9.43 3.64
CA TYR A 48 11.32 10.10 3.19
C TYR A 48 12.15 9.14 2.36
N GLY A 49 12.70 9.62 1.25
CA GLY A 49 13.59 8.83 0.39
C GLY A 49 14.74 9.68 -0.14
N ARG A 50 15.92 9.07 -0.28
CA ARG A 50 17.10 9.73 -0.86
C ARG A 50 18.06 8.73 -1.48
N LYS A 51 18.83 9.19 -2.47
CA LYS A 51 19.97 8.41 -2.98
C LYS A 51 21.07 8.25 -1.92
N SER A 52 21.73 7.10 -1.98
CA SER A 52 22.85 6.69 -1.15
C SER A 52 23.92 6.07 -2.03
N ALA A 53 25.15 6.59 -1.94
CA ALA A 53 26.26 6.10 -2.76
C ALA A 53 26.59 4.61 -2.53
N ARG A 54 26.21 4.04 -1.37
CA ARG A 54 26.56 2.67 -0.99
C ARG A 54 25.44 1.65 -1.25
N PHE A 55 24.18 2.06 -1.16
CA PHE A 55 23.04 1.14 -1.09
C PHE A 55 21.99 1.36 -2.19
N GLY A 56 22.24 2.25 -3.16
CA GLY A 56 21.22 2.68 -4.13
C GLY A 56 20.36 3.80 -3.56
N THR A 57 19.05 3.68 -3.60
CA THR A 57 18.13 4.59 -2.91
C THR A 57 17.69 3.98 -1.59
N VAL A 58 17.64 4.79 -0.53
CA VAL A 58 17.14 4.38 0.79
C VAL A 58 15.88 5.16 1.13
N GLY A 59 14.95 4.52 1.83
CA GLY A 59 13.69 5.10 2.25
C GLY A 59 13.37 4.80 3.72
N LEU A 60 12.67 5.73 4.36
CA LEU A 60 12.09 5.63 5.69
C LEU A 60 10.60 5.92 5.59
N GLY A 61 9.79 5.16 6.32
CA GLY A 61 8.34 5.38 6.35
C GLY A 61 7.75 5.15 7.73
N LEU A 62 6.76 5.96 8.07
CA LEU A 62 5.86 5.74 9.19
C LEU A 62 4.43 5.74 8.64
N LEU A 63 3.67 4.72 9.00
CA LEU A 63 2.23 4.64 8.81
C LEU A 63 1.56 4.61 10.16
N TYR A 64 0.44 5.30 10.26
CA TYR A 64 -0.44 5.33 11.42
C TYR A 64 -1.87 5.12 10.95
N PHE A 65 -2.60 4.28 11.65
CA PHE A 65 -4.03 4.12 11.50
C PHE A 65 -4.69 4.07 12.87
N ASN A 66 -5.74 4.86 13.06
CA ASN A 66 -6.59 4.84 14.23
C ASN A 66 -7.99 4.50 13.77
N TYR A 67 -8.57 3.47 14.39
CA TYR A 67 -9.91 3.00 14.06
C TYR A 67 -11.01 3.79 14.78
N GLY A 68 -10.64 4.70 15.68
CA GLY A 68 -11.57 5.45 16.52
C GLY A 68 -11.94 4.68 17.79
N ASP A 69 -12.95 5.20 18.49
CA ASP A 69 -13.51 4.59 19.68
C ASP A 69 -14.75 3.75 19.31
N PHE A 70 -14.87 2.58 19.92
CA PHE A 70 -15.96 1.64 19.75
C PHE A 70 -16.65 1.40 21.09
N GLU A 71 -17.98 1.43 21.10
CA GLU A 71 -18.78 1.03 22.25
C GLU A 71 -18.78 -0.50 22.38
N GLU A 72 -18.33 -1.02 23.52
CA GLU A 72 -18.34 -2.45 23.79
C GLU A 72 -19.78 -2.95 23.97
N THR A 73 -20.12 -4.04 23.29
CA THR A 73 -21.42 -4.71 23.41
C THR A 73 -21.28 -6.09 24.04
N ASN A 74 -22.23 -6.48 24.89
CA ASN A 74 -22.30 -7.82 25.45
C ASN A 74 -22.77 -8.86 24.39
N SER A 75 -22.85 -10.14 24.78
CA SER A 75 -23.29 -11.23 23.89
C SER A 75 -24.73 -11.10 23.35
N PHE A 76 -25.53 -10.19 23.91
CA PHE A 76 -26.89 -9.89 23.47
C PHE A 76 -26.97 -8.63 22.60
N GLY A 77 -25.82 -7.99 22.31
CA GLY A 77 -25.72 -6.76 21.52
C GLY A 77 -26.09 -5.50 22.30
N GLU A 78 -26.19 -5.57 23.64
CA GLU A 78 -26.47 -4.40 24.47
C GLU A 78 -25.15 -3.72 24.88
N PRO A 79 -25.09 -2.38 24.87
CA PRO A 79 -23.92 -1.65 25.32
C PRO A 79 -23.53 -1.95 26.77
N THR A 80 -22.23 -2.13 27.02
CA THR A 80 -21.69 -2.28 28.37
C THR A 80 -21.39 -0.94 29.05
N GLY A 81 -21.42 0.17 28.29
CA GLY A 81 -21.04 1.50 28.74
C GLY A 81 -19.52 1.72 28.84
N ARG A 82 -18.73 0.81 28.26
CA ARG A 82 -17.27 0.92 28.14
C ARG A 82 -16.91 1.12 26.68
N ASP A 83 -16.01 2.07 26.41
CA ASP A 83 -15.44 2.26 25.08
C ASP A 83 -14.07 1.60 25.00
N PHE A 84 -13.69 1.14 23.82
CA PHE A 84 -12.35 0.68 23.50
C PHE A 84 -11.89 1.24 22.17
N SER A 85 -10.58 1.39 21.99
CA SER A 85 -9.99 1.91 20.76
C SER A 85 -9.05 0.89 20.14
N ALA A 86 -8.79 1.05 18.84
CA ALA A 86 -7.78 0.28 18.14
C ALA A 86 -6.88 1.20 17.32
N SER A 87 -5.57 0.94 17.34
CA SER A 87 -4.61 1.69 16.52
C SER A 87 -3.45 0.83 16.06
N GLU A 88 -2.92 1.19 14.90
CA GLU A 88 -1.84 0.51 14.21
C GLU A 88 -0.74 1.48 13.82
N PHE A 89 0.50 1.03 14.00
CA PHE A 89 1.70 1.75 13.61
C PHE A 89 2.60 0.82 12.81
N ALA A 90 3.15 1.31 11.70
CA ALA A 90 4.17 0.59 10.95
C ALA A 90 5.35 1.50 10.63
N PHE A 91 6.55 1.05 11.01
CA PHE A 91 7.80 1.69 10.63
C PHE A 91 8.48 0.87 9.52
N GLY A 92 8.86 1.53 8.43
CA GLY A 92 9.46 0.93 7.24
C GLY A 92 10.88 1.43 6.98
N LEU A 93 11.78 0.51 6.64
CA LEU A 93 13.11 0.78 6.11
C LEU A 93 13.24 0.17 4.71
N SER A 94 13.39 1.01 3.70
CA SER A 94 13.47 0.58 2.30
C SER A 94 14.86 0.76 1.70
N VAL A 95 15.24 -0.18 0.82
CA VAL A 95 16.41 -0.07 -0.06
C VAL A 95 16.00 -0.47 -1.47
N SER A 96 16.46 0.28 -2.47
CA SER A 96 16.06 0.09 -3.87
C SER A 96 17.22 0.38 -4.80
N ASN A 97 17.32 -0.33 -5.91
CA ASN A 97 18.38 -0.12 -6.88
C ASN A 97 17.94 -0.54 -8.29
N GLN A 98 18.74 -0.15 -9.26
CA GLN A 98 18.57 -0.55 -10.66
C GLN A 98 19.38 -1.82 -10.93
N LEU A 99 18.83 -2.70 -11.76
CA LEU A 99 19.43 -3.95 -12.19
C LEU A 99 19.40 -4.03 -13.72
N GLY A 100 20.51 -3.66 -14.37
CA GLY A 100 20.64 -3.82 -15.83
C GLY A 100 19.65 -3.00 -16.67
N GLU A 101 19.23 -3.57 -17.80
CA GLU A 101 18.45 -2.94 -18.89
C GLU A 101 16.98 -2.66 -18.49
N GLY A 102 16.78 -1.64 -17.65
CA GLY A 102 15.45 -1.13 -17.32
C GLY A 102 14.71 -1.88 -16.21
N PHE A 103 15.37 -2.76 -15.46
CA PHE A 103 14.79 -3.34 -14.24
C PHE A 103 15.20 -2.54 -13.01
N ASP A 104 14.24 -2.26 -12.15
CA ASP A 104 14.42 -1.72 -10.82
C ASP A 104 13.91 -2.75 -9.81
N TYR A 105 14.56 -2.85 -8.66
CA TYR A 105 14.10 -3.67 -7.55
C TYR A 105 14.12 -2.88 -6.24
N GLY A 106 13.31 -3.33 -5.29
CA GLY A 106 13.31 -2.77 -3.95
C GLY A 106 12.88 -3.78 -2.90
N LEU A 107 13.35 -3.55 -1.69
CA LEU A 107 12.99 -4.29 -0.49
C LEU A 107 12.61 -3.29 0.61
N ASN A 108 11.63 -3.63 1.43
CA ASN A 108 11.20 -2.85 2.58
C ASN A 108 11.02 -3.74 3.80
N LEU A 109 11.74 -3.45 4.88
CA LEU A 109 11.54 -4.11 6.17
C LEU A 109 10.57 -3.28 7.01
N LYS A 110 9.54 -3.92 7.54
CA LYS A 110 8.50 -3.29 8.35
C LYS A 110 8.43 -3.87 9.75
N LEU A 111 8.44 -2.99 10.74
CA LEU A 111 8.05 -3.26 12.12
C LEU A 111 6.62 -2.77 12.30
N ILE A 112 5.72 -3.68 12.67
CA ILE A 112 4.30 -3.40 12.82
C ILE A 112 3.94 -3.57 14.29
N TYR A 113 3.22 -2.60 14.83
CA TYR A 113 2.67 -2.63 16.18
C TYR A 113 1.19 -2.32 16.10
N SER A 114 0.38 -3.10 16.79
CA SER A 114 -1.06 -2.90 16.84
C SER A 114 -1.53 -2.96 18.29
N SER A 115 -2.40 -2.05 18.66
CA SER A 115 -2.99 -1.94 19.99
C SER A 115 -4.50 -2.02 19.84
N LEU A 116 -5.12 -2.87 20.64
CA LEU A 116 -6.55 -3.10 20.69
C LEU A 116 -6.95 -3.15 22.15
N ASP A 117 -7.55 -2.07 22.63
CA ASP A 117 -7.89 -1.91 24.05
C ASP A 117 -6.65 -2.08 24.96
N GLU A 118 -6.68 -3.04 25.88
CA GLU A 118 -5.55 -3.43 26.74
C GLU A 118 -4.56 -4.42 26.07
N TYR A 119 -4.93 -4.99 24.92
CA TYR A 119 -4.14 -5.99 24.22
C TYR A 119 -3.23 -5.35 23.17
N ASN A 120 -2.06 -5.95 22.96
CA ASN A 120 -1.11 -5.49 21.96
C ASN A 120 -0.57 -6.64 21.13
N ALA A 121 -0.30 -6.35 19.86
CA ALA A 121 0.34 -7.24 18.92
C ALA A 121 1.54 -6.56 18.26
N SER A 122 2.53 -7.34 17.88
CA SER A 122 3.68 -6.87 17.11
C SER A 122 4.03 -7.86 16.03
N GLY A 123 4.64 -7.38 14.95
CA GLY A 123 5.06 -8.23 13.85
C GLY A 123 6.20 -7.64 13.04
N LEU A 124 6.87 -8.53 12.31
CA LEU A 124 7.92 -8.19 11.36
C LEU A 124 7.51 -8.64 9.96
N ALA A 125 7.60 -7.74 8.98
CA ALA A 125 7.25 -8.00 7.60
C ALA A 125 8.33 -7.55 6.63
N LEU A 126 8.43 -8.25 5.50
CA LEU A 126 9.19 -7.83 4.33
C LEU A 126 8.24 -7.55 3.17
N ASP A 127 8.44 -6.42 2.50
CA ASP A 127 7.89 -6.16 1.17
C ASP A 127 9.02 -6.22 0.14
N GLY A 128 8.68 -6.68 -1.05
CA GLY A 128 9.58 -6.70 -2.20
C GLY A 128 8.85 -6.24 -3.45
N GLY A 129 9.58 -5.67 -4.38
CA GLY A 129 9.00 -5.31 -5.66
C GLY A 129 10.02 -5.12 -6.76
N ILE A 130 9.51 -5.16 -7.98
CA ILE A 130 10.25 -5.01 -9.22
C ILE A 130 9.46 -4.06 -10.12
N ILE A 131 10.17 -3.20 -10.85
CA ILE A 131 9.61 -2.43 -11.96
C ILE A 131 10.45 -2.69 -13.20
N TYR A 132 9.81 -2.93 -14.32
CA TYR A 132 10.44 -3.11 -15.62
C TYR A 132 10.00 -1.99 -16.57
N SER A 133 10.97 -1.30 -17.15
CA SER A 133 10.81 -0.22 -18.11
C SER A 133 11.44 -0.65 -19.44
N PRO A 134 10.68 -1.30 -20.34
CA PRO A 134 11.22 -1.81 -21.61
C PRO A 134 11.67 -0.67 -22.53
N GLU A 135 12.89 -0.77 -23.06
CA GLU A 135 13.46 0.22 -23.99
C GLU A 135 12.69 0.31 -25.32
N PHE A 136 11.98 -0.75 -25.71
CA PHE A 136 11.22 -0.81 -26.96
C PHE A 136 9.81 -0.22 -26.86
N ILE A 137 9.35 0.20 -25.68
CA ILE A 137 8.07 0.89 -25.49
C ILE A 137 8.30 2.16 -24.67
N ASP A 138 8.33 3.30 -25.36
CA ASP A 138 8.53 4.58 -24.71
C ASP A 138 7.50 4.86 -23.60
N ASN A 139 8.02 5.32 -22.46
CA ASN A 139 7.27 5.75 -21.29
C ASN A 139 6.27 4.72 -20.75
N PHE A 140 6.61 3.43 -20.86
CA PHE A 140 5.85 2.34 -20.27
C PHE A 140 6.61 1.73 -19.10
N GLN A 141 5.89 1.41 -18.03
CA GLN A 141 6.43 0.70 -16.87
C GLN A 141 5.48 -0.42 -16.48
N PHE A 142 6.04 -1.57 -16.10
CA PHE A 142 5.32 -2.69 -15.53
C PHE A 142 5.87 -2.97 -14.13
N GLY A 143 5.00 -3.10 -13.13
CA GLY A 143 5.37 -3.27 -11.74
C GLY A 143 4.75 -4.52 -11.14
N VAL A 144 5.54 -5.21 -10.33
CA VAL A 144 5.11 -6.33 -9.48
C VAL A 144 5.56 -6.06 -8.06
N SER A 145 4.69 -6.29 -7.08
CA SER A 145 5.10 -6.24 -5.68
C SER A 145 4.44 -7.32 -4.84
N VAL A 146 5.13 -7.68 -3.78
CA VAL A 146 4.65 -8.55 -2.71
C VAL A 146 4.81 -7.79 -1.40
N SER A 147 3.76 -7.72 -0.59
CA SER A 147 3.78 -7.04 0.70
C SER A 147 3.42 -7.99 1.83
N ASN A 148 3.96 -7.71 3.01
CA ASN A 148 3.68 -8.41 4.27
C ASN A 148 4.14 -9.88 4.29
N LEU A 149 5.26 -10.20 3.64
CA LEU A 149 5.89 -11.51 3.83
C LEU A 149 6.57 -11.51 5.21
N GLY A 150 5.92 -12.10 6.21
CA GLY A 150 6.37 -11.97 7.59
C GLY A 150 5.59 -12.81 8.59
N PHE A 151 5.78 -12.49 9.87
CA PHE A 151 5.16 -13.20 10.98
C PHE A 151 4.85 -12.26 12.14
N ILE A 152 3.82 -12.62 12.90
CA ILE A 152 3.44 -11.93 14.14
C ILE A 152 4.37 -12.43 15.25
N THR A 153 5.10 -11.51 15.89
CA THR A 153 6.05 -11.80 16.97
C THR A 153 5.37 -11.91 18.33
N SER A 154 4.28 -11.18 18.53
CA SER A 154 3.41 -11.26 19.70
C SER A 154 1.98 -11.04 19.23
N SER A 155 1.08 -11.98 19.53
CA SER A 155 -0.34 -11.85 19.21
C SER A 155 -1.14 -11.37 20.42
N TYR A 156 -2.36 -10.90 20.18
CA TYR A 156 -3.25 -10.41 21.23
C TYR A 156 -3.66 -11.49 22.22
N THR A 157 -3.89 -12.72 21.73
CA THR A 157 -4.49 -13.82 22.49
C THR A 157 -3.55 -15.02 22.66
N GLY A 158 -2.32 -14.94 22.15
CA GLY A 158 -1.38 -16.07 22.11
C GLY A 158 -1.67 -17.11 21.01
N ALA A 159 -2.71 -16.90 20.19
CA ALA A 159 -3.01 -17.72 19.03
C ALA A 159 -2.01 -17.48 17.88
N ASP A 160 -1.85 -18.49 17.03
CA ASP A 160 -1.04 -18.40 15.81
C ASP A 160 -1.83 -17.66 14.72
N GLU A 161 -1.49 -16.39 14.52
CA GLU A 161 -2.08 -15.51 13.52
C GLU A 161 -1.09 -15.25 12.37
N LYS A 162 -1.58 -15.18 11.14
CA LYS A 162 -0.75 -14.97 9.95
C LYS A 162 -0.90 -13.55 9.42
N MET A 163 0.21 -12.99 8.96
CA MET A 163 0.18 -11.70 8.26
C MET A 163 -0.57 -11.80 6.93
N PRO A 164 -1.37 -10.78 6.57
CA PRO A 164 -2.07 -10.75 5.29
C PRO A 164 -1.06 -10.46 4.17
N LEU A 165 -0.70 -11.49 3.41
CA LEU A 165 0.14 -11.37 2.22
C LEU A 165 -0.66 -10.68 1.11
N TYR A 166 -0.04 -9.72 0.43
CA TYR A 166 -0.61 -9.10 -0.77
C TYR A 166 0.34 -9.25 -1.95
N VAL A 167 -0.19 -9.65 -3.09
CA VAL A 167 0.54 -9.66 -4.36
C VAL A 167 -0.15 -8.69 -5.32
N ARG A 168 0.61 -7.75 -5.89
CA ARG A 168 0.09 -6.72 -6.79
C ARG A 168 0.81 -6.74 -8.13
N LEU A 169 0.05 -6.46 -9.18
CA LEU A 169 0.56 -6.26 -10.54
C LEU A 169 0.00 -4.95 -11.07
N GLY A 170 0.78 -4.20 -11.82
CA GLY A 170 0.27 -3.00 -12.48
C GLY A 170 1.16 -2.53 -13.60
N PHE A 171 0.65 -1.59 -14.37
CA PHE A 171 1.43 -0.88 -15.37
C PHE A 171 1.08 0.59 -15.38
N SER A 172 2.00 1.39 -15.90
CA SER A 172 1.79 2.79 -16.20
C SER A 172 2.26 3.10 -17.61
N LYS A 173 1.60 4.06 -18.26
CA LYS A 173 2.02 4.57 -19.56
C LYS A 173 1.76 6.06 -19.66
N ARG A 174 2.79 6.83 -19.96
CA ARG A 174 2.64 8.24 -20.35
C ARG A 174 2.33 8.30 -21.84
N LEU A 175 1.22 8.94 -22.20
CA LEU A 175 0.81 9.06 -23.59
C LEU A 175 1.64 10.14 -24.28
N ALA A 176 2.20 9.86 -25.47
CA ALA A 176 3.10 10.80 -26.14
C ALA A 176 2.44 12.11 -26.62
N HIS A 177 1.12 12.07 -26.88
CA HIS A 177 0.37 13.18 -27.48
C HIS A 177 -0.64 13.82 -26.53
N LEU A 178 -0.66 13.38 -25.27
CA LEU A 178 -1.55 13.87 -24.24
C LEU A 178 -0.75 13.90 -22.93
N PRO A 179 -0.78 14.99 -22.14
CA PRO A 179 -0.06 15.08 -20.87
C PRO A 179 -0.75 14.22 -19.79
N LEU A 180 -0.96 12.94 -20.09
CA LEU A 180 -1.67 11.96 -19.30
C LEU A 180 -0.75 10.78 -19.01
N LEU A 181 -0.55 10.52 -17.72
CA LEU A 181 -0.08 9.25 -17.21
C LEU A 181 -1.29 8.37 -16.91
N PHE A 182 -1.45 7.30 -17.67
CA PHE A 182 -2.46 6.27 -17.42
C PHE A 182 -1.87 5.16 -16.54
N THR A 183 -2.64 4.68 -15.57
CA THR A 183 -2.25 3.56 -14.70
C THR A 183 -3.36 2.52 -14.61
N ALA A 184 -2.98 1.25 -14.50
CA ALA A 184 -3.90 0.14 -14.21
C ALA A 184 -3.22 -0.90 -13.33
N SER A 185 -3.94 -1.45 -12.35
CA SER A 185 -3.41 -2.45 -11.42
C SER A 185 -4.44 -3.51 -11.02
N LEU A 186 -3.92 -4.64 -10.55
CA LEU A 186 -4.62 -5.65 -9.76
C LEU A 186 -3.96 -5.66 -8.38
N ASN A 187 -4.72 -5.34 -7.33
CA ASN A 187 -4.16 -5.00 -6.01
C ASN A 187 -4.06 -6.16 -5.03
N ASP A 188 -4.67 -7.30 -5.36
CA ASP A 188 -4.60 -8.50 -4.55
C ASP A 188 -4.83 -9.74 -5.43
N LEU A 189 -3.76 -10.48 -5.66
CA LEU A 189 -3.73 -11.72 -6.43
C LEU A 189 -3.59 -12.95 -5.53
N THR A 190 -3.74 -12.78 -4.23
CA THR A 190 -3.53 -13.85 -3.26
C THR A 190 -4.67 -14.85 -3.40
N LEU A 191 -4.33 -16.08 -3.82
CA LEU A 191 -5.29 -17.14 -4.05
C LEU A 191 -5.73 -17.74 -2.70
N GLY A 192 -6.91 -17.34 -2.21
CA GLY A 192 -7.70 -18.15 -1.29
C GLY A 192 -8.47 -19.25 -2.03
N ASN A 193 -9.40 -19.92 -1.34
CA ASN A 193 -10.41 -20.82 -1.96
C ASN A 193 -11.41 -20.08 -2.89
N GLU A 194 -10.99 -18.99 -3.52
CA GLU A 194 -11.82 -18.14 -4.36
C GLU A 194 -11.74 -18.56 -5.83
N GLU A 195 -12.83 -18.34 -6.57
CA GLU A 195 -12.84 -18.56 -8.00
C GLU A 195 -11.88 -17.56 -8.67
N THR A 196 -11.16 -18.00 -9.72
CA THR A 196 -10.20 -17.17 -10.46
C THR A 196 -10.80 -15.85 -10.97
N PHE A 197 -12.13 -15.78 -11.14
CA PHE A 197 -12.85 -14.59 -11.57
C PHE A 197 -13.02 -13.51 -10.47
N ASP A 198 -12.78 -13.81 -9.20
CA ASP A 198 -12.86 -12.81 -8.13
C ASP A 198 -11.59 -11.94 -8.05
N ILE A 199 -10.43 -12.51 -8.41
CA ILE A 199 -9.16 -11.79 -8.47
C ILE A 199 -9.22 -10.64 -9.50
N VAL A 200 -9.79 -10.89 -10.68
CA VAL A 200 -9.89 -9.86 -11.74
C VAL A 200 -10.84 -8.72 -11.39
N LYS A 201 -11.68 -8.88 -10.35
CA LYS A 201 -12.56 -7.80 -9.86
C LYS A 201 -11.80 -6.83 -8.94
N ARG A 202 -10.62 -7.18 -8.43
CA ARG A 202 -9.79 -6.33 -7.54
C ARG A 202 -8.87 -5.40 -8.34
N PHE A 203 -9.43 -4.77 -9.38
CA PHE A 203 -8.69 -3.90 -10.27
C PHE A 203 -8.82 -2.42 -9.88
N SER A 204 -7.81 -1.63 -10.24
CA SER A 204 -7.87 -0.18 -10.16
C SER A 204 -7.36 0.45 -11.45
N LEU A 205 -7.94 1.60 -11.79
CA LEU A 205 -7.58 2.43 -12.94
C LEU A 205 -7.30 3.84 -12.46
N GLY A 206 -6.31 4.50 -13.06
CA GLY A 206 -5.91 5.85 -12.70
C GLY A 206 -5.50 6.67 -13.91
N GLY A 207 -5.64 7.99 -13.76
CA GLY A 207 -5.14 8.98 -14.70
C GLY A 207 -4.56 10.17 -13.95
N GLU A 208 -3.37 10.61 -14.33
CA GLU A 208 -2.76 11.86 -13.88
C GLU A 208 -2.54 12.75 -15.10
N PHE A 209 -3.22 13.90 -15.11
CA PHE A 209 -3.09 14.94 -16.12
C PHE A 209 -2.18 16.05 -15.60
N ASP A 210 -1.09 16.30 -16.32
CA ASP A 210 -0.23 17.45 -16.06
C ASP A 210 -0.87 18.69 -16.71
N ILE A 211 -1.49 19.55 -15.90
CA ILE A 211 -2.09 20.80 -16.38
C ILE A 211 -0.98 21.86 -16.58
N SER A 212 0.02 21.84 -15.70
CA SER A 212 1.24 22.65 -15.76
C SER A 212 2.36 21.92 -15.01
N GLU A 213 3.56 22.51 -14.94
CA GLU A 213 4.68 21.97 -14.15
C GLU A 213 4.37 21.86 -12.65
N ILE A 214 3.43 22.67 -12.14
CA ILE A 214 3.08 22.73 -10.71
C ILE A 214 1.68 22.19 -10.38
N VAL A 215 0.79 22.09 -11.36
CA VAL A 215 -0.60 21.63 -11.16
C VAL A 215 -0.82 20.31 -11.89
N LYS A 216 -1.20 19.30 -11.10
CA LYS A 216 -1.57 17.97 -11.58
C LYS A 216 -2.98 17.63 -11.15
N PHE A 217 -3.78 17.13 -12.08
CA PHE A 217 -5.10 16.60 -11.80
C PHE A 217 -5.06 15.08 -11.80
N ARG A 218 -5.63 14.45 -10.77
CA ARG A 218 -5.61 12.99 -10.61
C ARG A 218 -7.03 12.46 -10.47
N ILE A 219 -7.34 11.44 -11.26
CA ILE A 219 -8.57 10.66 -11.14
C ILE A 219 -8.22 9.19 -10.98
N GLY A 220 -9.08 8.43 -10.30
CA GLY A 220 -8.94 6.99 -10.23
C GLY A 220 -10.23 6.30 -9.79
N TYR A 221 -10.34 5.04 -10.15
CA TYR A 221 -11.42 4.14 -9.77
C TYR A 221 -10.80 2.85 -9.23
N ASP A 222 -11.26 2.40 -8.08
CA ASP A 222 -10.82 1.15 -7.47
C ASP A 222 -12.04 0.27 -7.19
N ASN A 223 -12.09 -0.88 -7.87
CA ASN A 223 -13.18 -1.83 -7.73
C ASN A 223 -12.95 -2.85 -6.60
N SER A 224 -11.76 -2.86 -6.00
CA SER A 224 -11.44 -3.75 -4.88
C SER A 224 -12.22 -3.40 -3.61
N ILE A 225 -12.45 -2.10 -3.37
CA ILE A 225 -13.20 -1.59 -2.20
C ILE A 225 -14.64 -2.14 -2.18
N ASN A 226 -15.28 -2.28 -3.34
CA ASN A 226 -16.63 -2.81 -3.44
C ASN A 226 -16.75 -4.31 -3.11
N GLN A 227 -15.63 -5.03 -3.06
CA GLN A 227 -15.61 -6.43 -2.63
C GLN A 227 -15.42 -6.59 -1.12
N SER A 228 -14.66 -5.69 -0.48
CA SER A 228 -14.40 -5.70 0.97
C SER A 228 -15.63 -5.32 1.82
N VAL A 229 -16.57 -4.58 1.23
CA VAL A 229 -17.76 -4.02 1.93
C VAL A 229 -19.01 -4.90 1.77
N LYS A 230 -18.90 -6.15 1.28
CA LYS A 230 -20.04 -7.05 1.37
C LYS A 230 -20.23 -7.48 2.82
N PRO A 231 -21.34 -7.09 3.50
CA PRO A 231 -21.64 -7.67 4.79
C PRO A 231 -21.73 -9.19 4.63
N LEU A 232 -21.29 -9.91 5.65
CA LEU A 232 -21.57 -11.33 5.86
C LEU A 232 -23.08 -11.51 6.11
N ASN A 233 -23.91 -11.16 5.12
CA ASN A 233 -25.34 -11.40 5.16
C ASN A 233 -25.63 -12.76 4.54
N GLY A 234 -25.85 -13.73 5.44
CA GLY A 234 -26.88 -14.75 5.28
C GLY A 234 -26.59 -15.87 4.28
N ARG A 235 -25.96 -16.93 4.77
CA ARG A 235 -26.37 -18.28 4.37
C ARG A 235 -27.28 -18.84 5.46
N SER A 236 -28.58 -18.65 5.26
CA SER A 236 -29.63 -19.51 5.81
C SER A 236 -29.58 -20.88 5.12
#